data_AF-A0A9D5FWB1-F1
#
_entry.id   AF-A0A9D5FWB1-F1
#
_cell.length_a   1.000
_cell.length_b   1.000
_cell.length_c   1.000
_cell.angle_alpha   90.00
_cell.angle_beta   90.00
_cell.angle_gamma   90.00
#
_symmetry.space_group_name_H-M   'P 1'
#
loop_
_entity.id
_entity.type
_entity.pdbx_description
1 polymer ?
#
loop_
_entity_poly.entity_id
_entity_poly.type
_entity_poly.pdbx_seq_one_letter_code
_entity_poly.pdbx_strand_id
1 'polypeptide(L)'
;MKFNMKLVQASLVAAMATASAGSMAAVFNDFQVTEGSVPGASANTFTADKITGNYVEVVTFNPLSATSGTFDTSIKWQAGQYVGLDGTTPVANQLGSLFPQQYGLYALLQGSGSYSTSGAGVTTFTFNAGGSLNVWIDPDSNTTFTAPATGNLAWTTGNTVDPDYLIASGALFGGQGTLDPTLQTCNGGINCGSFGTTTSFLLTALGSQYFTAPVPFYNVSFESGQLNSFVVAGTQTINGSLDVVFGVPEPTSIALMGLGLVGLGVSLRRRKQA
;
A
#
# COMPACT_ATOMS: atom_id res chain seq x y z
N MET A 1 20.31 6.91 40.52
CA MET A 1 18.92 6.90 39.99
C MET A 1 18.87 5.89 38.85
N LYS A 2 18.25 4.72 39.06
CA LYS A 2 18.11 3.67 38.03
C LYS A 2 17.03 4.11 37.04
N PHE A 3 17.38 4.24 35.76
CA PHE A 3 16.46 4.61 34.69
C PHE A 3 15.51 3.43 34.39
N ASN A 4 14.20 3.65 34.49
CA ASN A 4 13.20 2.68 34.06
C ASN A 4 13.06 2.73 32.53
N MET A 5 13.82 1.89 31.82
CA MET A 5 13.83 1.79 30.34
C MET A 5 12.43 1.59 29.72
N LYS A 6 11.48 1.01 30.46
CA LYS A 6 10.11 0.78 30.00
C LYS A 6 9.31 2.06 29.75
N LEU A 7 9.61 3.15 30.47
CA LEU A 7 8.90 4.42 30.31
C LEU A 7 9.37 5.19 29.07
N VAL A 8 10.65 5.06 28.71
CA VAL A 8 11.27 5.69 27.53
C VAL A 8 10.77 5.03 26.24
N GLN A 9 10.57 3.70 26.27
CA GLN A 9 9.98 2.96 25.15
C GLN A 9 8.51 3.34 24.90
N ALA A 10 7.72 3.55 25.96
CA ALA A 10 6.31 3.95 25.83
C ALA A 10 6.14 5.38 25.25
N SER A 11 7.06 6.30 25.56
CA SER A 11 7.01 7.67 25.03
C SER A 11 7.44 7.79 23.56
N LEU A 12 8.31 6.91 23.06
CA LEU A 12 8.70 6.90 21.64
C LEU A 12 7.56 6.44 20.73
N VAL A 13 6.75 5.47 21.18
CA VAL A 13 5.61 4.96 20.41
C VAL A 13 4.46 5.98 20.36
N ALA A 14 4.27 6.77 21.42
CA ALA A 14 3.22 7.80 21.46
C ALA A 14 3.56 9.05 20.64
N ALA A 15 4.84 9.41 20.49
CA ALA A 15 5.26 10.62 19.77
C ALA A 15 5.15 10.50 18.23
N MET A 16 5.09 9.27 17.70
CA MET A 16 4.80 9.03 16.28
C MET A 16 3.31 9.17 15.93
N ALA A 17 2.43 9.29 16.92
CA ALA A 17 0.97 9.30 16.73
C ALA A 17 0.36 10.71 16.58
N THR A 18 1.14 11.79 16.75
CA THR A 18 0.60 13.16 16.70
C THR A 18 1.52 14.11 15.93
N ALA A 19 1.66 13.88 14.62
CA ALA A 19 2.05 14.93 13.70
C ALA A 19 0.81 15.29 12.86
N SER A 20 0.02 16.25 13.36
CA SER A 20 -1.01 16.91 12.55
C SER A 20 -0.29 17.77 11.50
N ALA A 21 0.05 17.18 10.35
CA ALA A 21 0.54 17.93 9.22
C ALA A 21 -0.61 18.79 8.67
N GLY A 22 -0.37 20.10 8.50
CA GLY A 22 -1.26 20.94 7.69
C GLY A 22 -1.36 20.37 6.28
N SER A 23 -2.53 20.49 5.65
CA SER A 23 -2.77 19.98 4.29
C SER A 23 -1.96 20.78 3.27
N MET A 24 -0.73 20.33 3.00
CA MET A 24 -0.01 20.69 1.78
C MET A 24 -0.44 19.72 0.68
N ALA A 25 -0.36 20.13 -0.59
CA ALA A 25 -0.54 19.19 -1.70
C ALA A 25 0.46 18.03 -1.53
N ALA A 26 -0.02 16.79 -1.68
CA ALA A 26 0.86 15.65 -1.65
C ALA A 26 1.82 15.74 -2.84
N VAL A 27 3.12 15.71 -2.57
CA VAL A 27 4.15 15.65 -3.61
C VAL A 27 4.54 14.18 -3.75
N PHE A 28 4.41 13.65 -4.97
CA PHE A 28 4.75 12.26 -5.25
C PHE A 28 6.10 12.19 -5.95
N ASN A 29 6.90 11.17 -5.63
CA ASN A 29 8.20 11.05 -6.25
C ASN A 29 8.06 10.47 -7.66
N ASP A 30 8.70 11.14 -8.62
CA ASP A 30 8.78 10.66 -10.00
C ASP A 30 9.49 9.31 -10.09
N PHE A 31 8.99 8.47 -10.99
CA PHE A 31 9.61 7.25 -11.48
C PHE A 31 9.48 7.14 -13.01
N GLN A 32 10.44 6.49 -13.67
CA GLN A 32 10.36 6.18 -15.10
C GLN A 32 9.91 4.75 -15.34
N VAL A 33 9.07 4.60 -16.37
CA VAL A 33 8.64 3.33 -16.95
C VAL A 33 9.17 3.24 -18.37
N THR A 34 9.78 2.10 -18.71
CA THR A 34 10.27 1.76 -20.05
C THR A 34 9.49 0.56 -20.59
N GLU A 35 8.44 0.82 -21.36
CA GLU A 35 7.53 -0.21 -21.88
C GLU A 35 8.19 -1.08 -22.96
N GLY A 36 9.27 -0.60 -23.61
CA GLY A 36 10.03 -1.42 -24.55
C GLY A 36 10.70 -2.66 -23.93
N SER A 37 10.69 -2.78 -22.60
CA SER A 37 11.09 -4.00 -21.89
C SER A 37 10.01 -5.08 -21.84
N VAL A 38 8.75 -4.73 -22.14
CA VAL A 38 7.63 -5.67 -22.13
C VAL A 38 7.51 -6.32 -23.51
N PRO A 39 7.54 -7.65 -23.61
CA PRO A 39 7.34 -8.34 -24.89
C PRO A 39 6.05 -7.89 -25.58
N GLY A 40 6.10 -7.68 -26.90
CA GLY A 40 4.92 -7.25 -27.68
C GLY A 40 4.53 -5.78 -27.52
N ALA A 41 5.06 -5.05 -26.52
CA ALA A 41 4.85 -3.62 -26.39
C ALA A 41 5.76 -2.82 -27.35
N SER A 42 5.26 -1.66 -27.78
CA SER A 42 6.06 -0.67 -28.52
C SER A 42 7.03 0.06 -27.57
N ALA A 43 8.17 0.48 -28.10
CA ALA A 43 9.15 1.26 -27.35
C ALA A 43 8.54 2.60 -26.91
N ASN A 44 8.32 2.74 -25.61
CA ASN A 44 7.85 3.97 -24.98
C ASN A 44 8.57 4.14 -23.64
N THR A 45 8.88 5.37 -23.27
CA THR A 45 9.44 5.71 -21.97
C THR A 45 8.85 7.00 -21.48
N PHE A 46 8.33 7.00 -20.26
CA PHE A 46 7.66 8.15 -19.67
C PHE A 46 7.93 8.22 -18.18
N THR A 47 7.68 9.40 -17.62
CA THR A 47 7.73 9.64 -16.18
C THR A 47 6.31 9.68 -15.63
N ALA A 48 6.11 9.01 -14.50
CA ALA A 48 4.89 9.03 -13.72
C ALA A 48 5.27 9.14 -12.24
N ASP A 49 4.31 9.46 -11.39
CA ASP A 49 4.51 9.57 -9.94
C ASP A 49 3.48 8.75 -9.15
N LYS A 50 2.45 8.25 -9.84
CA LYS A 50 1.40 7.42 -9.27
C LYS A 50 0.88 6.38 -10.27
N ILE A 51 0.48 5.22 -9.75
CA ILE A 51 -0.28 4.21 -10.48
C ILE A 51 -1.64 4.06 -9.82
N THR A 52 -2.72 4.25 -10.58
CA THR A 52 -4.08 4.04 -10.09
C THR A 52 -4.62 2.69 -10.54
N GLY A 53 -5.44 2.05 -9.73
CA GLY A 53 -6.04 0.77 -10.10
C GLY A 53 -7.23 0.38 -9.23
N ASN A 54 -7.84 -0.75 -9.58
CA ASN A 54 -8.90 -1.37 -8.80
C ASN A 54 -8.36 -2.59 -8.07
N TYR A 55 -8.92 -2.87 -6.90
CA TYR A 55 -8.60 -4.10 -6.17
C TYR A 55 -9.85 -4.92 -5.87
N VAL A 56 -9.63 -6.23 -5.75
CA VAL A 56 -10.57 -7.18 -5.17
C VAL A 56 -9.85 -7.89 -4.04
N GLU A 57 -10.48 -7.92 -2.88
CA GLU A 57 -9.92 -8.47 -1.65
C GLU A 57 -10.82 -9.59 -1.16
N VAL A 58 -10.23 -10.74 -0.86
CA VAL A 58 -10.86 -11.76 -0.01
C VAL A 58 -10.34 -11.55 1.40
N VAL A 59 -11.23 -11.16 2.30
CA VAL A 59 -10.92 -10.93 3.72
C VAL A 59 -11.65 -11.95 4.58
N THR A 60 -10.97 -12.51 5.57
CA THR A 60 -11.57 -13.38 6.59
C THR A 60 -11.41 -12.73 7.95
N PHE A 61 -12.53 -12.37 8.59
CA PHE A 61 -12.57 -11.84 9.93
C PHE A 61 -12.65 -12.96 10.97
N ASN A 62 -11.80 -12.88 11.98
CA ASN A 62 -11.71 -13.81 13.10
C ASN A 62 -12.05 -13.05 14.40
N PRO A 63 -13.33 -12.97 14.79
CA PRO A 63 -13.76 -12.18 15.95
C PRO A 63 -13.19 -12.72 17.25
N LEU A 64 -12.61 -11.83 18.06
CA LEU A 64 -12.23 -12.10 19.45
C LEU A 64 -13.33 -11.64 20.42
N SER A 65 -14.11 -10.63 20.02
CA SER A 65 -15.30 -10.15 20.72
C SER A 65 -16.33 -9.60 19.74
N ALA A 66 -17.43 -9.06 20.24
CA ALA A 66 -18.44 -8.41 19.41
C ALA A 66 -17.91 -7.19 18.63
N THR A 67 -16.81 -6.58 19.08
CA THR A 67 -16.27 -5.32 18.52
C THR A 67 -14.79 -5.38 18.19
N SER A 68 -14.15 -6.55 18.23
CA SER A 68 -12.73 -6.66 17.88
C SER A 68 -12.36 -8.06 17.46
N GLY A 69 -11.27 -8.18 16.71
CA GLY A 69 -10.74 -9.44 16.24
C GLY A 69 -9.48 -9.28 15.42
N THR A 70 -9.11 -10.36 14.74
CA THR A 70 -8.07 -10.34 13.71
C THR A 70 -8.68 -10.53 12.33
N PHE A 71 -7.91 -10.24 11.30
CA PHE A 71 -8.29 -10.56 9.93
C PHE A 71 -7.10 -11.08 9.14
N ASP A 72 -7.38 -11.93 8.17
CA ASP A 72 -6.46 -12.32 7.10
C ASP A 72 -6.99 -11.78 5.78
N THR A 73 -6.11 -11.35 4.89
CA THR A 73 -6.50 -10.75 3.62
C THR A 73 -5.63 -11.21 2.45
N SER A 74 -6.28 -11.39 1.31
CA SER A 74 -5.68 -11.73 0.03
C SER A 74 -6.23 -10.80 -1.03
N ILE A 75 -5.35 -9.92 -1.53
CA ILE A 75 -5.69 -8.82 -2.41
C ILE A 75 -5.15 -9.10 -3.81
N LYS A 76 -6.01 -8.94 -4.80
CA LYS A 76 -5.64 -8.81 -6.20
C LYS A 76 -5.86 -7.36 -6.60
N TRP A 77 -4.79 -6.65 -6.93
CA TRP A 77 -4.84 -5.31 -7.50
C TRP A 77 -4.49 -5.37 -8.98
N GLN A 78 -5.20 -4.60 -9.79
CA GLN A 78 -4.94 -4.44 -11.22
C GLN A 78 -4.76 -2.96 -11.52
N ALA A 79 -3.62 -2.62 -12.10
CA ALA A 79 -3.30 -1.26 -12.48
C ALA A 79 -4.14 -0.86 -13.71
N GLY A 80 -4.64 0.37 -13.71
CA GLY A 80 -5.43 0.92 -14.80
C GLY A 80 -4.77 2.09 -15.52
N GLN A 81 -3.98 2.91 -14.82
CA GLN A 81 -3.43 4.14 -15.41
C GLN A 81 -2.20 4.63 -14.66
N TYR A 82 -1.19 5.07 -15.41
CA TYR A 82 -0.10 5.89 -14.91
C TYR A 82 -0.49 7.36 -14.86
N VAL A 83 -0.18 8.03 -13.75
CA VAL A 83 -0.48 9.45 -13.55
C VAL A 83 0.80 10.17 -13.18
N GLY A 84 0.98 11.37 -13.72
CA GLY A 84 2.08 12.27 -13.42
C GLY A 84 1.59 13.64 -12.94
N LEU A 85 2.53 14.55 -12.72
CA LEU A 85 2.29 15.90 -12.20
C LEU A 85 1.56 15.87 -10.84
N ASP A 86 2.17 15.19 -9.88
CA ASP A 86 1.65 14.94 -8.53
C ASP A 86 0.27 14.29 -8.56
N GLY A 87 0.10 13.28 -9.42
CA GLY A 87 -1.12 12.51 -9.51
C GLY A 87 -2.31 13.25 -10.15
N THR A 88 -2.08 14.29 -10.94
CA THR A 88 -3.14 15.11 -11.56
C THR A 88 -3.39 14.81 -13.03
N THR A 89 -2.39 14.31 -13.77
CA THR A 89 -2.44 14.21 -15.23
C THR A 89 -2.20 12.77 -15.70
N PRO A 90 -3.16 12.12 -16.38
CA PRO A 90 -2.94 10.81 -16.98
C PRO A 90 -1.79 10.83 -17.99
N VAL A 91 -0.91 9.85 -17.91
CA VAL A 91 0.24 9.70 -18.82
C VAL A 91 -0.12 8.72 -19.94
N ALA A 92 0.15 9.07 -21.20
CA ALA A 92 -0.08 8.16 -22.33
C ALA A 92 0.86 6.94 -22.23
N ASN A 93 0.29 5.74 -22.29
CA ASN A 93 1.00 4.47 -22.07
C ASN A 93 0.24 3.31 -22.74
N GLN A 94 0.75 2.08 -22.60
CA GLN A 94 0.19 0.85 -23.18
C GLN A 94 -0.47 -0.08 -22.14
N LEU A 95 -0.48 0.28 -20.85
CA LEU A 95 -1.13 -0.46 -19.77
C LEU A 95 -2.66 -0.47 -19.99
N GLY A 96 -3.26 -1.65 -20.03
CA GLY A 96 -4.72 -1.81 -20.13
C GLY A 96 -5.35 -1.26 -21.41
N SER A 97 -4.54 -0.96 -22.43
CA SER A 97 -4.98 -0.43 -23.74
C SER A 97 -5.69 -1.49 -24.58
N LEU A 98 -6.60 -1.11 -25.49
CA LEU A 98 -7.29 -2.05 -26.42
C LEU A 98 -6.64 -2.14 -27.81
N PHE A 99 -5.48 -1.51 -27.99
CA PHE A 99 -4.75 -1.50 -29.26
C PHE A 99 -3.78 -2.69 -29.34
N PRO A 100 -3.35 -3.09 -30.56
CA PRO A 100 -2.20 -3.99 -30.66
C PRO A 100 -1.04 -3.32 -29.91
N GLN A 101 -0.30 -4.07 -29.07
CA GLN A 101 0.64 -3.55 -28.07
C GLN A 101 -0.04 -3.06 -26.77
N GLN A 102 -0.58 -4.01 -26.01
CA GLN A 102 -1.10 -3.81 -24.66
C GLN A 102 -0.28 -4.64 -23.67
N TYR A 103 -0.36 -4.34 -22.39
CA TYR A 103 0.02 -5.28 -21.33
C TYR A 103 -0.82 -5.01 -20.07
N GLY A 104 -0.91 -6.01 -19.20
CA GLY A 104 -1.48 -5.92 -17.87
C GLY A 104 -0.38 -5.75 -16.82
N LEU A 105 -0.69 -5.00 -15.78
CA LEU A 105 0.12 -4.93 -14.56
C LEU A 105 -0.80 -5.27 -13.39
N TYR A 106 -0.41 -6.23 -12.59
CA TYR A 106 -1.19 -6.64 -11.42
C TYR A 106 -0.28 -6.96 -10.23
N ALA A 107 -0.87 -6.88 -9.04
CA ALA A 107 -0.21 -7.26 -7.81
C ALA A 107 -1.07 -8.24 -7.02
N LEU A 108 -0.43 -9.24 -6.43
CA LEU A 108 -1.03 -10.17 -5.48
C LEU A 108 -0.39 -9.93 -4.12
N LEU A 109 -1.22 -9.57 -3.14
CA LEU A 109 -0.78 -9.31 -1.78
C LEU A 109 -1.49 -10.25 -0.80
N GLN A 110 -0.74 -10.79 0.15
CA GLN A 110 -1.28 -11.46 1.32
C GLN A 110 -0.85 -10.72 2.57
N GLY A 111 -1.78 -10.54 3.51
CA GLY A 111 -1.53 -9.84 4.77
C GLY A 111 -2.44 -10.32 5.88
N SER A 112 -2.19 -9.79 7.08
CA SER A 112 -3.05 -9.98 8.23
C SER A 112 -3.02 -8.76 9.12
N GLY A 113 -3.97 -8.68 10.05
CA GLY A 113 -4.08 -7.55 10.95
C GLY A 113 -5.06 -7.77 12.08
N SER A 114 -5.33 -6.69 12.80
CA SER A 114 -6.37 -6.60 13.81
C SER A 114 -7.39 -5.54 13.45
N TYR A 115 -8.61 -5.71 13.93
CA TYR A 115 -9.65 -4.70 13.81
C TYR A 115 -10.31 -4.42 15.15
N SER A 116 -10.83 -3.20 15.28
CA SER A 116 -11.71 -2.80 16.36
C SER A 116 -12.83 -1.92 15.82
N THR A 117 -14.06 -2.22 16.21
CA THR A 117 -15.26 -1.44 15.90
C THR A 117 -15.64 -0.61 17.13
N SER A 118 -15.97 0.66 16.92
CA SER A 118 -16.32 1.59 17.99
C SER A 118 -17.57 2.38 17.64
N GLY A 119 -18.22 2.93 18.68
CA GLY A 119 -19.33 3.87 18.54
C GLY A 119 -20.43 3.37 17.58
N ALA A 120 -20.73 4.20 16.58
CA ALA A 120 -21.79 3.98 15.59
C ALA A 120 -21.44 2.96 14.47
N GLY A 121 -20.51 2.02 14.73
CA GLY A 121 -20.09 1.02 13.74
C GLY A 121 -18.81 1.37 12.97
N VAL A 122 -18.07 2.40 13.40
CA VAL A 122 -16.79 2.78 12.79
C VAL A 122 -15.74 1.72 13.13
N THR A 123 -15.17 1.08 12.12
CA THR A 123 -14.17 0.03 12.27
C THR A 123 -12.80 0.53 11.84
N THR A 124 -11.82 0.44 12.74
CA THR A 124 -10.42 0.69 12.45
C THR A 124 -9.70 -0.64 12.23
N PHE A 125 -8.90 -0.70 11.17
CA PHE A 125 -8.03 -1.81 10.81
C PHE A 125 -6.57 -1.42 11.05
N THR A 126 -5.77 -2.40 11.46
CA THR A 126 -4.33 -2.27 11.70
C THR A 126 -3.63 -3.47 11.12
N PHE A 127 -2.82 -3.27 10.09
CA PHE A 127 -2.07 -4.31 9.40
C PHE A 127 -0.81 -4.65 10.18
N ASN A 128 -0.53 -5.95 10.29
CA ASN A 128 0.74 -6.45 10.80
C ASN A 128 1.82 -6.37 9.71
N ALA A 129 3.08 -6.24 10.15
CA ALA A 129 4.20 -6.46 9.26
C ALA A 129 4.28 -7.94 8.83
N GLY A 130 4.75 -8.19 7.61
CA GLY A 130 4.91 -9.53 7.05
C GLY A 130 4.07 -9.76 5.79
N GLY A 131 3.59 -10.98 5.60
CA GLY A 131 2.85 -11.36 4.40
C GLY A 131 3.73 -11.39 3.15
N SER A 132 3.13 -11.15 1.99
CA SER A 132 3.82 -11.13 0.71
C SER A 132 3.18 -10.12 -0.24
N LEU A 133 4.01 -9.51 -1.09
CA LEU A 133 3.62 -8.72 -2.25
C LEU A 133 4.36 -9.28 -3.45
N ASN A 134 3.65 -9.55 -4.54
CA ASN A 134 4.24 -9.92 -5.83
C ASN A 134 3.58 -9.10 -6.93
N VAL A 135 4.39 -8.45 -7.75
CA VAL A 135 3.93 -7.59 -8.86
C VAL A 135 4.39 -8.17 -10.18
N TRP A 136 3.46 -8.28 -11.11
CA TRP A 136 3.61 -9.01 -12.35
C TRP A 136 3.21 -8.16 -13.55
N ILE A 137 3.92 -8.35 -14.66
CA ILE A 137 3.51 -7.88 -15.98
C ILE A 137 3.01 -9.07 -16.78
N ASP A 138 1.87 -8.88 -17.42
CA ASP A 138 1.26 -9.81 -18.36
C ASP A 138 1.28 -9.16 -19.77
N PRO A 139 2.16 -9.60 -20.67
CA PRO A 139 2.27 -9.02 -22.01
C PRO A 139 1.01 -9.12 -22.86
N ASP A 140 0.18 -10.15 -22.66
CA ASP A 140 -1.01 -10.38 -23.48
C ASP A 140 -2.29 -9.85 -22.81
N SER A 141 -2.21 -9.40 -21.56
CA SER A 141 -3.34 -8.94 -20.73
C SER A 141 -4.44 -10.00 -20.60
N ASN A 142 -4.07 -11.29 -20.56
CA ASN A 142 -5.01 -12.41 -20.59
C ASN A 142 -5.01 -13.24 -19.28
N THR A 143 -4.35 -12.76 -18.22
CA THR A 143 -4.28 -13.44 -16.91
C THR A 143 -5.67 -13.74 -16.36
N THR A 144 -5.93 -15.03 -16.16
CA THR A 144 -7.12 -15.49 -15.43
C THR A 144 -6.79 -15.62 -13.94
N PHE A 145 -7.70 -15.15 -13.10
CA PHE A 145 -7.54 -15.15 -11.65
C PHE A 145 -8.59 -16.02 -10.98
N THR A 146 -8.17 -16.82 -10.01
CA THR A 146 -9.07 -17.57 -9.13
C THR A 146 -8.96 -17.02 -7.71
N ALA A 147 -10.10 -16.61 -7.15
CA ALA A 147 -10.17 -16.11 -5.78
C ALA A 147 -9.93 -17.24 -4.78
N PRO A 148 -9.17 -16.99 -3.70
CA PRO A 148 -9.04 -17.96 -2.63
C PRO A 148 -10.35 -18.13 -1.84
N ALA A 149 -10.49 -19.27 -1.17
CA ALA A 149 -11.64 -19.54 -0.31
C ALA A 149 -11.64 -18.70 0.99
N THR A 150 -10.48 -18.24 1.43
CA THR A 150 -10.26 -17.48 2.68
C THR A 150 -9.13 -16.47 2.49
N GLY A 151 -9.10 -15.42 3.30
CA GLY A 151 -8.12 -14.35 3.18
C GLY A 151 -6.68 -14.76 3.51
N ASN A 152 -6.46 -15.88 4.21
CA ASN A 152 -5.11 -16.41 4.49
C ASN A 152 -4.51 -17.20 3.32
N LEU A 153 -5.28 -17.47 2.25
CA LEU A 153 -4.81 -18.19 1.06
C LEU A 153 -4.54 -17.21 -0.09
N ALA A 154 -3.61 -17.57 -0.98
CA ALA A 154 -3.21 -16.70 -2.08
C ALA A 154 -4.21 -16.79 -3.24
N TRP A 155 -4.38 -15.67 -3.96
CA TRP A 155 -4.89 -15.71 -5.32
C TRP A 155 -4.02 -16.60 -6.20
N THR A 156 -4.64 -17.33 -7.12
CA THR A 156 -3.91 -18.15 -8.10
C THR A 156 -4.21 -17.66 -9.51
N THR A 157 -3.19 -17.72 -10.38
CA THR A 157 -3.30 -17.39 -11.79
C THR A 157 -3.42 -18.67 -12.63
N GLY A 158 -4.20 -18.63 -13.71
CA GLY A 158 -4.52 -19.79 -14.54
C GLY A 158 -3.70 -19.93 -15.83
N ASN A 159 -2.80 -18.99 -16.12
CA ASN A 159 -2.02 -19.00 -17.36
C ASN A 159 -0.84 -19.96 -17.26
N THR A 160 -0.89 -21.06 -18.03
CA THR A 160 0.19 -22.05 -18.13
C THR A 160 0.92 -22.02 -19.47
N VAL A 161 0.47 -21.18 -20.42
CA VAL A 161 0.97 -21.14 -21.80
C VAL A 161 1.71 -19.83 -22.13
N ASP A 162 1.39 -18.73 -21.46
CA ASP A 162 2.08 -17.43 -21.59
C ASP A 162 2.72 -17.04 -20.25
N PRO A 163 4.03 -16.72 -20.20
CA PRO A 163 4.68 -16.35 -18.95
C PRO A 163 4.39 -14.91 -18.55
N ASP A 164 3.59 -14.75 -17.49
CA ASP A 164 3.60 -13.53 -16.69
C ASP A 164 4.99 -13.33 -16.05
N TYR A 165 5.47 -12.10 -16.02
CA TYR A 165 6.80 -11.76 -15.52
C TYR A 165 6.73 -11.12 -14.14
N LEU A 166 7.33 -11.77 -13.14
CA LEU A 166 7.51 -11.18 -11.81
C LEU A 166 8.51 -10.03 -11.91
N ILE A 167 8.04 -8.81 -11.68
CA ILE A 167 8.85 -7.59 -11.76
C ILE A 167 9.22 -7.03 -10.39
N ALA A 168 8.44 -7.30 -9.35
CA ALA A 168 8.79 -6.89 -8.01
C ALA A 168 8.23 -7.84 -6.95
N SER A 169 8.90 -7.90 -5.81
CA SER A 169 8.45 -8.64 -4.63
C SER A 169 8.61 -7.80 -3.36
N GLY A 170 7.85 -8.14 -2.33
CA GLY A 170 7.85 -7.37 -1.10
C GLY A 170 7.07 -8.01 0.03
N ALA A 171 6.90 -7.24 1.10
CA ALA A 171 6.09 -7.59 2.26
C ALA A 171 5.59 -6.30 2.95
N LEU A 172 4.49 -6.40 3.68
CA LEU A 172 3.95 -5.29 4.47
C LEU A 172 4.92 -4.91 5.59
N PHE A 173 5.13 -3.61 5.77
CA PHE A 173 5.66 -3.04 7.01
C PHE A 173 4.54 -2.73 8.01
N GLY A 174 3.34 -2.49 7.51
CA GLY A 174 2.16 -2.15 8.30
C GLY A 174 1.25 -1.20 7.53
N GLY A 175 0.20 -0.75 8.20
CA GLY A 175 -0.80 0.13 7.61
C GLY A 175 -2.04 0.22 8.45
N GLN A 176 -2.87 1.22 8.17
CA GLN A 176 -4.11 1.47 8.89
C GLN A 176 -5.27 1.63 7.90
N GLY A 177 -6.47 1.30 8.33
CA GLY A 177 -7.68 1.59 7.59
C GLY A 177 -8.81 2.00 8.51
N THR A 178 -9.80 2.70 7.99
CA THR A 178 -11.04 3.01 8.69
C THR A 178 -12.21 2.81 7.73
N LEU A 179 -13.15 1.96 8.13
CA LEU A 179 -14.49 1.88 7.55
C LEU A 179 -15.44 2.63 8.46
N ASP A 180 -16.05 3.69 7.94
CA ASP A 180 -17.03 4.52 8.62
C ASP A 180 -18.32 4.58 7.79
N PRO A 181 -19.32 3.74 8.14
CA PRO A 181 -20.60 3.72 7.43
C PRO A 181 -21.44 4.98 7.67
N THR A 182 -21.01 5.88 8.57
CA THR A 182 -21.73 7.12 8.90
C THR A 182 -21.28 8.32 8.07
N LEU A 183 -20.22 8.18 7.27
CA LEU A 183 -19.75 9.24 6.38
C LEU A 183 -20.85 9.65 5.39
N GLN A 184 -20.99 10.95 5.16
CA GLN A 184 -21.90 11.46 4.14
C GLN A 184 -21.54 10.97 2.74
N THR A 185 -20.26 10.64 2.51
CA THR A 185 -19.77 10.05 1.27
C THR A 185 -20.20 8.60 1.10
N CYS A 186 -20.53 7.89 2.18
CA CYS A 186 -20.97 6.49 2.18
C CYS A 186 -22.42 6.29 1.68
N ASN A 187 -22.96 7.25 0.92
CA ASN A 187 -24.29 7.12 0.34
C ASN A 187 -24.25 6.16 -0.86
N GLY A 188 -25.08 5.11 -0.83
CA GLY A 188 -25.04 4.03 -1.83
C GLY A 188 -23.93 2.99 -1.62
N GLY A 189 -23.20 3.05 -0.50
CA GLY A 189 -22.21 2.04 -0.13
C GLY A 189 -20.85 2.17 -0.82
N ILE A 190 -20.56 3.32 -1.44
CA ILE A 190 -19.26 3.64 -2.02
C ILE A 190 -18.57 4.70 -1.16
N ASN A 191 -17.23 4.73 -1.11
CA ASN A 191 -16.47 5.75 -0.39
C ASN A 191 -16.87 5.85 1.10
N CYS A 192 -16.93 4.69 1.74
CA CYS A 192 -17.30 4.47 3.13
C CYS A 192 -16.11 4.43 4.07
N GLY A 193 -14.91 4.71 3.56
CA GLY A 193 -13.70 4.58 4.34
C GLY A 193 -12.46 4.70 3.48
N SER A 194 -11.31 4.62 4.12
CA SER A 194 -10.02 4.64 3.45
C SER A 194 -9.01 3.77 4.18
N PHE A 195 -7.94 3.42 3.47
CA PHE A 195 -6.80 2.71 4.05
C PHE A 195 -5.49 3.23 3.46
N GLY A 196 -4.41 2.96 4.18
CA GLY A 196 -3.05 3.20 3.75
C GLY A 196 -2.13 2.10 4.28
N THR A 197 -1.38 1.46 3.39
CA THR A 197 -0.37 0.44 3.70
C THR A 197 0.99 0.86 3.16
N THR A 198 2.03 0.31 3.77
CA THR A 198 3.41 0.48 3.30
C THR A 198 4.03 -0.88 3.12
N THR A 199 4.64 -1.12 1.97
CA THR A 199 5.27 -2.38 1.61
C THR A 199 6.72 -2.14 1.20
N SER A 200 7.58 -3.13 1.44
CA SER A 200 8.86 -3.18 0.73
C SER A 200 8.60 -3.43 -0.75
N PHE A 201 9.47 -2.91 -1.61
CA PHE A 201 9.36 -3.05 -3.05
C PHE A 201 10.74 -3.35 -3.66
N LEU A 202 11.00 -4.62 -3.93
CA LEU A 202 12.27 -5.09 -4.46
C LEU A 202 12.09 -5.53 -5.90
N LEU A 203 12.66 -4.76 -6.82
CA LEU A 203 12.65 -5.09 -8.24
C LEU A 203 13.42 -6.38 -8.51
N THR A 204 12.89 -7.19 -9.43
CA THR A 204 13.64 -8.28 -10.06
C THR A 204 14.55 -7.72 -11.16
N ALA A 205 15.34 -8.60 -11.79
CA ALA A 205 16.13 -8.23 -12.96
C ALA A 205 15.26 -7.76 -14.15
N LEU A 206 14.04 -8.30 -14.28
CA LEU A 206 13.06 -7.85 -15.27
C LEU A 206 12.41 -6.53 -14.84
N GLY A 207 12.05 -6.41 -13.56
CA GLY A 207 11.51 -5.16 -13.04
C GLY A 207 12.45 -3.98 -13.17
N SER A 208 13.76 -4.20 -13.07
CA SER A 208 14.78 -3.15 -13.26
C SER A 208 14.92 -2.69 -14.72
N GLN A 209 14.40 -3.46 -15.69
CA GLN A 209 14.32 -3.05 -17.09
C GLN A 209 13.02 -2.28 -17.38
N TYR A 210 11.99 -2.49 -16.56
CA TYR A 210 10.70 -1.81 -16.67
C TYR A 210 10.66 -0.50 -15.88
N PHE A 211 11.01 -0.54 -14.60
CA PHE A 211 11.19 0.63 -13.75
C PHE A 211 12.66 1.06 -13.76
N THR A 212 12.97 2.08 -14.57
CA THR A 212 14.36 2.40 -14.95
C THR A 212 14.96 3.61 -14.23
N ALA A 213 14.13 4.46 -13.61
CA ALA A 213 14.60 5.55 -12.78
C ALA A 213 13.67 5.80 -11.58
N PRO A 214 14.20 6.26 -10.43
CA PRO A 214 15.63 6.51 -10.16
C PRO A 214 16.46 5.21 -10.05
N VAL A 215 17.79 5.33 -10.03
CA VAL A 215 18.73 4.21 -9.80
C VAL A 215 19.61 4.52 -8.58
N PRO A 216 19.53 3.73 -7.49
CA PRO A 216 18.63 2.60 -7.27
C PRO A 216 17.16 3.04 -7.25
N PHE A 217 16.26 2.14 -7.67
CA PHE A 217 14.82 2.38 -7.60
C PHE A 217 14.35 2.44 -6.14
N TYR A 218 13.20 3.06 -5.91
CA TYR A 218 12.58 3.09 -4.59
C TYR A 218 12.37 1.68 -4.05
N ASN A 219 12.70 1.49 -2.77
CA ASN A 219 12.58 0.20 -2.08
C ASN A 219 11.30 0.10 -1.23
N VAL A 220 10.43 1.11 -1.32
CA VAL A 220 9.17 1.21 -0.58
C VAL A 220 8.07 1.69 -1.52
N SER A 221 6.92 1.03 -1.44
CA SER A 221 5.66 1.49 -2.02
C SER A 221 4.71 1.89 -0.89
N PHE A 222 4.00 3.00 -1.14
CA PHE A 222 2.88 3.46 -0.34
C PHE A 222 1.62 3.21 -1.14
N GLU A 223 0.69 2.50 -0.52
CA GLU A 223 -0.57 2.09 -1.12
C GLU A 223 -1.67 2.77 -0.34
N SER A 224 -2.61 3.42 -1.01
CA SER A 224 -3.76 4.02 -0.33
C SER A 224 -5.00 3.91 -1.19
N GLY A 225 -6.15 3.79 -0.55
CA GLY A 225 -7.37 3.53 -1.27
C GLY A 225 -8.60 3.85 -0.46
N GLN A 226 -9.74 3.66 -1.11
CA GLN A 226 -11.05 3.79 -0.51
C GLN A 226 -11.65 2.42 -0.24
N LEU A 227 -12.51 2.34 0.78
CA LEU A 227 -13.32 1.18 1.08
C LEU A 227 -14.76 1.44 0.66
N ASN A 228 -15.35 0.47 -0.05
CA ASN A 228 -16.80 0.39 -0.17
C ASN A 228 -17.39 -0.18 1.14
N SER A 229 -18.70 -0.08 1.32
CA SER A 229 -19.38 -0.62 2.51
C SER A 229 -19.34 -2.14 2.52
N PHE A 230 -19.03 -2.72 3.69
CA PHE A 230 -19.14 -4.15 3.95
C PHE A 230 -19.38 -4.39 5.44
N VAL A 231 -19.79 -5.60 5.79
CA VAL A 231 -19.97 -6.00 7.19
C VAL A 231 -18.66 -6.57 7.72
N VAL A 232 -18.27 -6.29 8.96
CA VAL A 232 -16.99 -6.82 9.51
C VAL A 232 -17.23 -8.19 10.15
N ALA A 233 -17.50 -9.21 9.33
CA ALA A 233 -17.78 -10.57 9.80
C ALA A 233 -17.52 -11.64 8.73
N GLY A 234 -17.11 -12.85 9.16
CA GLY A 234 -16.93 -13.99 8.27
C GLY A 234 -15.90 -13.77 7.16
N THR A 235 -16.00 -14.58 6.09
CA THR A 235 -15.22 -14.38 4.87
C THR A 235 -16.04 -13.61 3.85
N GLN A 236 -15.45 -12.57 3.26
CA GLN A 236 -16.09 -11.73 2.26
C GLN A 236 -15.15 -11.39 1.12
N THR A 237 -15.75 -11.17 -0.05
CA THR A 237 -15.09 -10.55 -1.18
C THR A 237 -15.51 -9.10 -1.25
N ILE A 238 -14.57 -8.19 -1.05
CA ILE A 238 -14.76 -6.74 -1.10
C ILE A 238 -13.94 -6.13 -2.23
N ASN A 239 -14.21 -4.86 -2.55
CA ASN A 239 -13.52 -4.17 -3.64
C ASN A 239 -13.42 -2.66 -3.39
N GLY A 240 -12.59 -2.03 -4.21
CA GLY A 240 -12.43 -0.58 -4.22
C GLY A 240 -11.38 -0.11 -5.21
N SER A 241 -10.96 1.14 -5.05
CA SER A 241 -9.81 1.72 -5.74
C SER A 241 -8.60 1.78 -4.81
N LEU A 242 -7.42 1.55 -5.38
CA LEU A 242 -6.13 1.61 -4.71
C LEU A 242 -5.14 2.30 -5.64
N ASP A 243 -4.47 3.31 -5.11
CA ASP A 243 -3.39 4.04 -5.73
C ASP A 243 -2.05 3.64 -5.10
N VAL A 244 -1.02 3.55 -5.93
CA VAL A 244 0.36 3.21 -5.54
C VAL A 244 1.26 4.38 -5.88
N VAL A 245 2.09 4.79 -4.93
CA VAL A 245 3.19 5.74 -5.11
C VAL A 245 4.46 5.16 -4.51
N PHE A 246 5.62 5.59 -5.01
CA PHE A 246 6.91 5.10 -4.53
C PHE A 246 7.68 6.19 -3.78
N GLY A 247 8.56 5.77 -2.89
CA GLY A 247 9.43 6.72 -2.22
C GLY A 247 10.50 6.09 -1.34
N VAL A 248 11.23 6.97 -0.68
CA VAL A 248 12.15 6.62 0.39
C VAL A 248 11.46 6.98 1.70
N PRO A 249 11.57 6.17 2.77
CA PRO A 249 11.08 6.56 4.10
C PRO A 249 11.58 7.96 4.45
N GLU A 250 10.66 8.89 4.74
CA GLU A 250 10.98 10.32 4.79
C GLU A 250 12.17 10.63 5.74
N PRO A 251 13.21 11.36 5.25
CA PRO A 251 14.34 11.79 6.09
C PRO A 251 13.91 12.70 7.24
N THR A 252 12.80 13.43 7.09
CA THR A 252 12.26 14.39 8.07
C THR A 252 11.92 13.72 9.38
N SER A 253 11.30 12.53 9.36
CA SER A 253 10.98 11.77 10.57
C SER A 253 12.23 11.33 11.33
N ILE A 254 13.29 10.95 10.61
CA ILE A 254 14.57 10.55 11.21
C ILE A 254 15.31 11.78 11.76
N ALA A 255 15.30 12.90 11.03
CA ALA A 255 15.92 14.14 11.45
C ALA A 255 15.19 14.77 12.65
N LEU A 256 13.85 14.79 12.66
CA LEU A 256 13.05 15.28 13.80
C LEU A 256 13.14 14.36 15.00
N MET A 257 13.19 13.04 14.82
CA MET A 257 13.47 12.11 15.92
C MET A 257 14.89 12.34 16.46
N GLY A 258 15.88 12.51 15.59
CA GLY A 258 17.26 12.84 15.96
C GLY A 258 17.35 14.16 16.72
N LEU A 259 16.69 15.21 16.23
CA LEU A 259 16.63 16.53 16.87
C LEU A 259 15.84 16.50 18.18
N GLY A 260 14.74 15.75 18.25
CA GLY A 260 13.95 15.54 19.46
C GLY A 260 14.74 14.81 20.55
N LEU A 261 15.50 13.78 20.18
CA LEU A 261 16.40 13.05 21.08
C LEU A 261 17.58 13.91 21.53
N VAL A 262 18.14 14.76 20.66
CA VAL A 262 19.17 15.75 21.02
C VAL A 262 18.60 16.81 21.97
N GLY A 263 17.40 17.33 21.70
CA GLY A 263 16.70 18.29 22.56
C GLY A 263 16.40 17.72 23.96
N LEU A 264 15.96 16.48 24.04
CA LEU A 264 15.76 15.75 25.30
C LEU A 264 17.10 15.50 26.02
N GLY A 265 18.16 15.13 25.30
CA GLY A 265 19.50 14.92 25.85
C GLY A 265 20.12 16.20 26.46
N VAL A 266 19.96 17.34 25.79
CA VAL A 266 20.42 18.65 26.29
C VAL A 266 19.59 19.11 27.51
N SER A 267 18.28 18.87 27.49
CA SER A 267 17.38 19.21 28.60
C SER A 267 17.67 18.40 29.86
N LEU A 268 18.02 17.12 29.72
CA LEU A 268 18.42 16.25 30.82
C LEU A 268 19.78 16.62 31.42
N ARG A 269 20.71 17.15 30.62
CA ARG A 269 22.01 17.67 31.11
C ARG A 269 21.82 18.92 31.99
N ARG A 270 20.92 19.83 31.62
CA ARG A 270 20.61 21.03 32.42
C ARG A 270 20.01 20.70 33.79
N ARG A 271 19.19 19.64 33.89
CA ARG A 271 18.61 19.18 35.17
C ARG A 271 19.59 18.49 36.12
N LYS A 272 20.80 18.14 35.66
CA LYS A 272 21.86 17.57 36.50
C LYS A 272 22.86 18.61 37.02
N GLN A 273 22.80 19.84 36.52
CA GLN A 273 23.66 20.95 36.92
C GLN A 273 22.94 22.00 37.79
N ALA A 274 21.66 21.79 38.08
CA ALA A 274 20.89 22.48 39.12
C ALA A 274 20.60 21.48 40.26
#